data_AF-A0A259BAL2-F1
#
_entry.id   AF-A0A259BAL2-F1
#
_cell.length_a   1.000
_cell.length_b   1.000
_cell.length_c   1.000
_cell.angle_alpha   90.00
_cell.angle_beta   90.00
_cell.angle_gamma   90.00
#
_symmetry.space_group_name_H-M   'P 1'
#
loop_
_entity.id
_entity.type
_entity.pdbx_description
1 polymer ?
#
loop_
_entity_poly.entity_id
_entity_poly.type
_entity_poly.pdbx_seq_one_letter_code
_entity_poly.pdbx_strand_id
1 'polypeptide(L)'
;MPRIRPIYLSLLALPVIALMLWLMPPAAKAQGYPPFPAQSPWFNVSQPLTAAELNGRVVLLDFFTPGCINCLHMIPVLHALKAEFGDDLLVVGVTSPKFTASKQADNMTPFLRRFHIDEPVFIDADMAWWQHYGVFAWPTILLLDPQGKVIHSFVGERSVAQMAQPIGDLIAAAKKAGTLTHPKLPLITRAADTDFLVLPTKIAVSGDKVAVSDTGHNRIDLFNPAGQLIAQIGSGRAGFADGNAATAEFNRPQGLAFMGNTLFVADTDNQRIRAINLATLAVTTVAGNGTRGEGQATPNAPLATPLNSPWGLASNHGSLYIAMAGDHQIWQLTPAKNTLAVFAGSGEEGLRDGERLTAQFAQSSGLAVDAHNLYVADPESSSIRQINLDTGLVITLIGKGLFDFGDKNGPAAQAKLQHPQGLAYLNGALYIADTFNNAIRKLDLGSLQVSTVLTHLAQPNGLAVLNNHTLLIADTNQDRVVALNLTQGTTAPWPPAKPAAAP
;
A
#
# COMPACT_ATOMS: atom_id res chain seq x y z
N MET A 1 -17.89 17.13 3.25
CA MET A 1 -16.96 18.15 2.70
C MET A 1 -15.75 17.42 2.17
N PRO A 2 -15.27 17.69 0.95
CA PRO A 2 -14.01 17.11 0.48
C PRO A 2 -12.89 17.67 1.36
N ARG A 3 -12.10 16.82 2.00
CA ARG A 3 -10.82 17.25 2.59
C ARG A 3 -9.76 17.08 1.51
N ILE A 4 -9.76 18.00 0.55
CA ILE A 4 -8.49 18.42 -0.02
C ILE A 4 -7.82 19.14 1.14
N ARG A 5 -6.88 18.50 1.84
CA ARG A 5 -5.98 19.26 2.68
C ARG A 5 -5.30 20.26 1.74
N PRO A 6 -5.40 21.57 1.99
CA PRO A 6 -4.56 22.50 1.26
C PRO A 6 -3.15 22.06 1.60
N ILE A 7 -2.44 21.55 0.60
CA ILE A 7 -0.98 21.48 0.68
C ILE A 7 -0.58 22.89 1.10
N TYR A 8 -0.12 23.06 2.34
CA TYR A 8 0.45 24.33 2.80
C TYR A 8 1.79 24.51 2.10
N LEU A 9 1.71 24.75 0.80
CA LEU A 9 2.78 25.30 0.00
C LEU A 9 3.07 26.67 0.58
N SER A 10 4.34 26.91 0.87
CA SER A 10 4.85 28.22 1.28
C SER A 10 4.19 29.34 0.46
N LEU A 11 3.88 30.48 1.09
CA LEU A 11 3.22 31.64 0.46
C LEU A 11 3.87 32.11 -0.87
N LEU A 12 5.10 31.67 -1.17
CA LEU A 12 5.83 31.91 -2.41
C LEU A 12 5.42 30.99 -3.59
N ALA A 13 4.75 29.85 -3.34
CA ALA A 13 4.34 28.90 -4.37
C ALA A 13 2.85 28.99 -4.76
N LEU A 14 2.01 29.63 -3.94
CA LEU A 14 0.61 29.94 -4.26
C LEU A 14 0.44 30.80 -5.52
N PRO A 15 1.27 31.85 -5.79
CA PRO A 15 1.17 32.62 -7.03
C PRO A 15 1.61 31.79 -8.25
N VAL A 16 2.60 30.91 -8.08
CA VAL A 16 3.13 30.07 -9.18
C VAL A 16 2.14 28.97 -9.55
N ILE A 17 1.46 28.38 -8.58
CA ILE A 17 0.43 27.36 -8.82
C ILE A 17 -0.87 27.99 -9.28
N ALA A 18 -1.27 29.16 -8.76
CA ALA A 18 -2.40 29.90 -9.32
C ALA A 18 -2.11 30.32 -10.77
N LEU A 19 -0.89 30.76 -11.09
CA LEU A 19 -0.46 31.06 -12.45
C LEU A 19 -0.39 29.79 -13.32
N MET A 20 0.07 28.64 -12.80
CA MET A 20 0.07 27.37 -13.52
C MET A 20 -1.35 26.81 -13.75
N LEU A 21 -2.23 26.88 -12.76
CA LEU A 21 -3.65 26.48 -12.89
C LEU A 21 -4.43 27.43 -13.82
N TRP A 22 -4.00 28.69 -13.95
CA TRP A 22 -4.58 29.66 -14.87
C TRP A 22 -3.98 29.57 -16.29
N LEU A 23 -2.74 29.10 -16.41
CA LEU A 23 -2.05 28.81 -17.69
C LEU A 23 -2.29 27.40 -18.21
N MET A 24 -2.76 26.48 -17.37
CA MET A 24 -3.18 25.15 -17.79
C MET A 24 -4.43 25.31 -18.65
N PRO A 25 -4.43 24.81 -19.89
CA PRO A 25 -5.67 24.75 -20.65
C PRO A 25 -6.67 23.97 -19.78
N PRO A 26 -7.93 24.43 -19.65
CA PRO A 26 -8.95 23.59 -19.05
C PRO A 26 -8.90 22.23 -19.73
N ALA A 27 -9.27 21.13 -19.04
CA ALA A 27 -9.49 19.80 -19.62
C ALA A 27 -10.61 19.78 -20.69
N ALA A 28 -10.91 20.93 -21.29
CA ALA A 28 -11.82 21.16 -22.36
C ALA A 28 -11.11 20.93 -23.70
N LYS A 29 -11.60 19.91 -24.42
CA LYS A 29 -11.45 19.64 -25.87
C LYS A 29 -10.52 18.49 -26.30
N ALA A 30 -10.08 17.59 -25.42
CA ALA A 30 -9.65 16.27 -25.90
C ALA A 30 -10.89 15.53 -26.41
N GLN A 31 -11.01 15.38 -27.73
CA GLN A 31 -12.06 14.60 -28.37
C GLN A 31 -11.45 13.28 -28.86
N GLY A 32 -11.99 12.17 -28.36
CA GLY A 32 -11.49 10.83 -28.65
C GLY A 32 -10.28 10.45 -27.81
N TYR A 33 -9.79 9.23 -28.05
CA TYR A 33 -8.64 8.67 -27.36
C TYR A 33 -7.36 8.96 -28.15
N PRO A 34 -6.28 9.45 -27.51
CA PRO A 34 -4.99 9.50 -28.17
C PRO A 34 -4.54 8.07 -28.54
N PRO A 35 -3.67 7.91 -29.54
CA PRO A 35 -3.09 6.60 -29.83
C PRO A 35 -2.46 6.00 -28.56
N PHE A 36 -2.71 4.72 -28.33
CA PHE A 36 -1.99 4.02 -27.28
C PHE A 36 -0.50 3.98 -27.62
N PRO A 37 0.41 4.17 -26.63
CA PRO A 37 1.84 4.08 -26.89
C PRO A 37 2.19 2.73 -27.54
N ALA A 38 2.99 2.77 -28.60
CA ALA A 38 3.43 1.55 -29.27
C ALA A 38 4.17 0.65 -28.27
N GLN A 39 3.88 -0.65 -28.28
CA GLN A 39 4.48 -1.65 -27.38
C GLN A 39 4.18 -1.44 -25.88
N SER A 40 3.19 -0.60 -25.53
CA SER A 40 2.71 -0.51 -24.14
C SER A 40 2.24 -1.89 -23.66
N PRO A 41 2.75 -2.40 -22.52
CA PRO A 41 2.20 -3.58 -21.88
C PRO A 41 0.73 -3.35 -21.51
N TRP A 42 -0.09 -4.37 -21.74
CA TRP A 42 -1.50 -4.42 -21.36
C TRP A 42 -1.76 -5.63 -20.47
N PHE A 43 -2.71 -5.48 -19.55
CA PHE A 43 -3.08 -6.47 -18.56
C PHE A 43 -4.59 -6.68 -18.55
N ASN A 44 -5.02 -7.86 -18.14
CA ASN A 44 -6.41 -8.31 -18.13
C ASN A 44 -7.11 -8.32 -19.51
N VAL A 45 -6.34 -8.18 -20.60
CA VAL A 45 -6.79 -8.28 -21.99
C VAL A 45 -5.82 -9.11 -22.83
N SER A 46 -6.33 -9.84 -23.84
CA SER A 46 -5.49 -10.67 -24.72
C SER A 46 -4.76 -9.90 -25.81
N GLN A 47 -5.14 -8.64 -26.02
CA GLN A 47 -4.54 -7.73 -26.98
C GLN A 47 -4.82 -6.29 -26.53
N PRO A 48 -3.96 -5.31 -26.91
CA PRO A 48 -4.22 -3.90 -26.66
C PRO A 48 -5.63 -3.47 -27.10
N LEU A 49 -6.31 -2.70 -26.28
CA LEU A 49 -7.59 -2.12 -26.66
C LEU A 49 -7.40 -1.05 -27.74
N THR A 50 -8.45 -0.83 -28.52
CA THR A 50 -8.53 0.22 -29.54
C THR A 50 -9.50 1.31 -29.12
N ALA A 51 -9.36 2.52 -29.68
CA ALA A 51 -10.32 3.59 -29.48
C ALA A 51 -11.76 3.18 -29.87
N ALA A 52 -11.90 2.30 -30.86
CA ALA A 52 -13.20 1.77 -31.29
C ALA A 52 -13.85 0.86 -30.24
N GLU A 53 -13.06 0.09 -29.49
CA GLU A 53 -13.55 -0.76 -28.40
C GLU A 53 -13.89 0.03 -27.14
N LEU A 54 -13.28 1.21 -26.95
CA LEU A 54 -13.63 2.15 -25.89
C LEU A 54 -14.85 3.01 -26.23
N ASN A 55 -15.08 3.31 -27.52
CA ASN A 55 -16.28 3.98 -27.98
C ASN A 55 -17.53 3.11 -27.78
N GLY A 56 -18.69 3.74 -27.64
CA GLY A 56 -19.95 3.03 -27.42
C GLY A 56 -20.18 2.56 -25.98
N ARG A 57 -19.41 3.11 -25.02
CA ARG A 57 -19.55 2.91 -23.56
C ARG A 57 -19.29 4.22 -22.81
N VAL A 58 -19.81 4.36 -21.60
CA VAL A 58 -19.28 5.37 -20.67
C VAL A 58 -17.98 4.84 -20.08
N VAL A 59 -16.91 5.63 -20.10
CA VAL A 59 -15.57 5.18 -19.69
C VAL A 59 -15.06 5.99 -18.49
N LEU A 60 -14.52 5.29 -17.50
CA LEU A 60 -13.64 5.86 -16.48
C LEU A 60 -12.19 5.54 -16.83
N LEU A 61 -11.38 6.57 -17.10
CA LEU A 61 -9.93 6.43 -17.14
C LEU A 61 -9.38 6.71 -15.75
N ASP A 62 -8.83 5.69 -15.08
CA ASP A 62 -8.21 5.82 -13.76
C ASP A 62 -6.70 6.02 -13.90
N PHE A 63 -6.23 7.26 -13.73
CA PHE A 63 -4.80 7.57 -13.70
C PHE A 63 -4.24 7.29 -12.31
N PHE A 64 -3.55 6.16 -12.18
CA PHE A 64 -3.02 5.68 -10.91
C PHE A 64 -1.54 5.27 -11.01
N THR A 65 -0.88 5.01 -9.88
CA THR A 65 0.45 4.39 -9.83
C THR A 65 0.53 3.38 -8.70
N PRO A 66 1.14 2.20 -8.91
CA PRO A 66 1.57 1.34 -7.81
C PRO A 66 2.42 2.12 -6.81
N GLY A 67 2.18 1.85 -5.53
CA GLY A 67 2.85 2.52 -4.41
C GLY A 67 2.00 3.59 -3.72
N CYS A 68 1.11 4.28 -4.43
CA CYS A 68 0.34 5.40 -3.88
C CYS A 68 -0.90 4.94 -3.09
N ILE A 69 -0.97 5.24 -1.79
CA ILE A 69 -2.10 4.87 -0.92
C ILE A 69 -3.43 5.49 -1.37
N ASN A 70 -3.39 6.74 -1.87
CA ASN A 70 -4.58 7.43 -2.36
C ASN A 70 -5.18 6.72 -3.57
N CYS A 71 -4.34 6.13 -4.44
CA CYS A 71 -4.80 5.28 -5.54
C CYS A 71 -5.44 3.99 -5.02
N LEU A 72 -4.79 3.32 -4.05
CA LEU A 72 -5.33 2.09 -3.45
C LEU A 72 -6.70 2.32 -2.80
N HIS A 73 -6.93 3.50 -2.27
CA HIS A 73 -8.20 3.90 -1.68
C HIS A 73 -9.36 3.97 -2.70
N MET A 74 -9.06 4.20 -3.98
CA MET A 74 -10.05 4.28 -5.06
C MET A 74 -10.48 2.93 -5.63
N ILE A 75 -9.65 1.89 -5.50
CA ILE A 75 -9.95 0.55 -6.01
C ILE A 75 -11.33 0.03 -5.54
N PRO A 76 -11.67 0.02 -4.23
CA PRO A 76 -13.00 -0.43 -3.80
C PRO A 76 -14.14 0.49 -4.29
N VAL A 77 -13.86 1.78 -4.52
CA VAL A 77 -14.83 2.72 -5.09
C VAL A 77 -15.13 2.37 -6.54
N LEU A 78 -14.08 2.11 -7.35
CA LEU A 78 -14.21 1.70 -8.74
C LEU A 78 -14.91 0.34 -8.87
N HIS A 79 -14.60 -0.62 -8.00
CA HIS A 79 -15.31 -1.90 -7.95
C HIS A 79 -16.80 -1.72 -7.66
N ALA A 80 -17.17 -0.86 -6.71
CA ALA A 80 -18.57 -0.58 -6.39
C ALA A 80 -19.30 0.09 -7.55
N LEU A 81 -18.68 1.08 -8.21
CA LEU A 81 -19.25 1.74 -9.40
C LEU A 81 -19.42 0.75 -10.56
N LYS A 82 -18.44 -0.12 -10.81
CA LYS A 82 -18.55 -1.19 -11.83
C LYS A 82 -19.69 -2.15 -11.51
N ALA A 83 -19.88 -2.52 -10.24
CA ALA A 83 -21.00 -3.37 -9.83
C ALA A 83 -22.36 -2.67 -9.97
N GLU A 84 -22.42 -1.35 -9.71
CA GLU A 84 -23.64 -0.54 -9.81
C GLU A 84 -24.08 -0.34 -11.27
N PHE A 85 -23.15 -0.04 -12.17
CA PHE A 85 -23.46 0.34 -13.56
C PHE A 85 -23.29 -0.78 -14.59
N GLY A 86 -22.68 -1.91 -14.22
CA GLY A 86 -22.52 -3.08 -15.08
C GLY A 86 -21.81 -2.75 -16.41
N ASP A 87 -22.29 -3.34 -17.50
CA ASP A 87 -21.66 -3.19 -18.83
C ASP A 87 -21.76 -1.78 -19.42
N ASP A 88 -22.64 -0.92 -18.90
CA ASP A 88 -22.76 0.47 -19.37
C ASP A 88 -21.53 1.31 -19.00
N LEU A 89 -20.77 0.87 -17.99
CA LEU A 89 -19.56 1.51 -17.49
C LEU A 89 -18.32 0.63 -17.70
N LEU A 90 -17.32 1.17 -18.39
CA LEU A 90 -16.00 0.55 -18.49
C LEU A 90 -14.98 1.34 -17.67
N VAL A 91 -14.28 0.67 -16.77
CA VAL A 91 -13.10 1.24 -16.11
C VAL A 91 -11.87 0.78 -16.89
N VAL A 92 -10.93 1.70 -17.16
CA VAL A 92 -9.62 1.41 -17.74
C VAL A 92 -8.55 2.05 -16.85
N GLY A 93 -7.67 1.22 -16.31
CA GLY A 93 -6.54 1.69 -15.53
C GLY A 93 -5.43 2.22 -16.44
N VAL A 94 -5.05 3.47 -16.22
CA VAL A 94 -3.91 4.13 -16.87
C VAL A 94 -2.78 4.25 -15.85
N THR A 95 -1.93 3.22 -15.77
CA THR A 95 -0.78 3.29 -14.86
C THR A 95 0.20 4.34 -15.36
N SER A 96 0.27 5.46 -14.64
CA SER A 96 1.14 6.60 -14.92
C SER A 96 2.27 6.60 -13.89
N PRO A 97 3.46 6.06 -14.19
CA PRO A 97 4.42 5.66 -13.16
C PRO A 97 5.06 6.82 -12.39
N LYS A 98 4.98 6.80 -11.05
CA LYS A 98 5.82 7.65 -10.18
C LYS A 98 7.25 7.11 -10.07
N PHE A 99 7.39 5.82 -9.81
CA PHE A 99 8.67 5.15 -9.56
C PHE A 99 9.19 4.40 -10.79
N THR A 100 10.50 4.16 -10.85
CA THR A 100 11.11 3.36 -11.92
C THR A 100 10.55 1.94 -11.96
N ALA A 101 10.33 1.32 -10.78
CA ALA A 101 9.72 -0.01 -10.69
C ALA A 101 8.30 -0.06 -11.24
N SER A 102 7.52 1.03 -11.11
CA SER A 102 6.15 1.10 -11.62
C SER A 102 6.07 1.13 -13.16
N LYS A 103 7.20 1.31 -13.87
CA LYS A 103 7.30 1.18 -15.32
C LYS A 103 7.46 -0.28 -15.80
N GLN A 104 7.86 -1.18 -14.90
CA GLN A 104 8.20 -2.56 -15.26
C GLN A 104 6.94 -3.43 -15.30
N ALA A 105 6.70 -4.09 -16.44
CA ALA A 105 5.52 -4.93 -16.63
C ALA A 105 5.43 -6.08 -15.61
N ASP A 106 6.57 -6.70 -15.28
CA ASP A 106 6.65 -7.83 -14.35
C ASP A 106 6.15 -7.48 -12.94
N ASN A 107 6.16 -6.20 -12.57
CA ASN A 107 5.66 -5.72 -11.29
C ASN A 107 4.14 -5.52 -11.26
N MET A 108 3.50 -5.42 -12.43
CA MET A 108 2.09 -5.08 -12.51
C MET A 108 1.18 -6.28 -12.22
N THR A 109 1.46 -7.46 -12.77
CA THR A 109 0.61 -8.65 -12.55
C THR A 109 0.44 -8.99 -11.06
N PRO A 110 1.50 -9.03 -10.23
CA PRO A 110 1.36 -9.24 -8.78
C PRO A 110 0.58 -8.11 -8.09
N PHE A 111 0.74 -6.85 -8.53
CA PHE A 111 -0.03 -5.73 -8.01
C PHE A 111 -1.53 -5.89 -8.29
N LEU A 112 -1.91 -6.19 -9.53
CA LEU A 112 -3.30 -6.44 -9.93
C LEU A 112 -3.90 -7.64 -9.15
N ARG A 113 -3.13 -8.72 -8.97
CA ARG A 113 -3.50 -9.88 -8.12
C ARG A 113 -3.79 -9.44 -6.69
N ARG A 114 -2.87 -8.67 -6.07
CA ARG A 114 -2.96 -8.22 -4.67
C ARG A 114 -4.21 -7.41 -4.38
N PHE A 115 -4.61 -6.56 -5.33
CA PHE A 115 -5.73 -5.64 -5.14
C PHE A 115 -7.03 -6.08 -5.82
N HIS A 116 -7.01 -7.24 -6.49
CA HIS A 116 -8.14 -7.80 -7.23
C HIS A 116 -8.66 -6.87 -8.35
N ILE A 117 -7.73 -6.25 -9.08
CA ILE A 117 -8.04 -5.39 -10.23
C ILE A 117 -8.17 -6.28 -11.47
N ASP A 118 -9.38 -6.40 -12.00
CA ASP A 118 -9.73 -7.29 -13.12
C ASP A 118 -10.12 -6.51 -14.40
N GLU A 119 -10.23 -5.19 -14.32
CA GLU A 119 -10.43 -4.31 -15.47
C GLU A 119 -9.17 -4.21 -16.35
N PRO A 120 -9.30 -3.79 -17.63
CA PRO A 120 -8.15 -3.52 -18.49
C PRO A 120 -7.22 -2.46 -17.89
N VAL A 121 -5.92 -2.76 -17.89
CA VAL A 121 -4.88 -1.82 -17.44
C VAL A 121 -3.76 -1.76 -18.48
N PHE A 122 -3.20 -0.58 -18.71
CA PHE A 122 -1.96 -0.42 -19.47
C PHE A 122 -0.98 0.52 -18.76
N ILE A 123 0.30 0.42 -19.12
CA ILE A 123 1.37 1.27 -18.56
C ILE A 123 1.64 2.44 -19.50
N ASP A 124 1.22 3.63 -19.09
CA ASP A 124 1.59 4.91 -19.72
C ASP A 124 2.99 5.35 -19.27
N ALA A 125 4.02 4.58 -19.68
CA ALA A 125 5.39 4.69 -19.15
C ALA A 125 6.03 6.07 -19.37
N ASP A 126 5.62 6.75 -20.43
CA ASP A 126 6.12 8.07 -20.85
C ASP A 126 5.19 9.21 -20.43
N MET A 127 4.13 8.90 -19.66
CA MET A 127 3.14 9.87 -19.18
C MET A 127 2.44 10.60 -20.36
N ALA A 128 2.29 9.94 -21.51
CA ALA A 128 1.75 10.54 -22.72
C ALA A 128 0.25 10.78 -22.60
N TRP A 129 -0.51 9.82 -22.07
CA TRP A 129 -1.93 9.99 -21.76
C TRP A 129 -2.11 10.96 -20.61
N TRP A 130 -1.29 10.85 -19.57
CA TRP A 130 -1.28 11.79 -18.44
C TRP A 130 -1.15 13.24 -18.91
N GLN A 131 -0.18 13.53 -19.78
CA GLN A 131 0.04 14.87 -20.36
C GLN A 131 -1.08 15.28 -21.31
N HIS A 132 -1.54 14.37 -22.19
CA HIS A 132 -2.60 14.63 -23.16
C HIS A 132 -3.89 15.12 -22.48
N TYR A 133 -4.27 14.49 -21.37
CA TYR A 133 -5.47 14.84 -20.62
C TYR A 133 -5.25 15.92 -19.56
N GLY A 134 -4.03 16.46 -19.44
CA GLY A 134 -3.71 17.50 -18.46
C GLY A 134 -3.82 17.03 -17.00
N VAL A 135 -3.53 15.75 -16.74
CA VAL A 135 -3.51 15.20 -15.39
C VAL A 135 -2.31 15.75 -14.62
N PHE A 136 -2.46 15.97 -13.31
CA PHE A 136 -1.40 16.53 -12.46
C PHE A 136 -1.35 15.96 -11.03
N ALA A 137 -2.24 15.02 -10.69
CA ALA A 137 -2.26 14.40 -9.37
C ALA A 137 -2.74 12.94 -9.44
N TRP A 138 -2.19 12.10 -8.56
CA TRP A 138 -2.62 10.72 -8.37
C TRP A 138 -3.57 10.61 -7.16
N PRO A 139 -4.67 9.84 -7.26
CA PRO A 139 -5.31 9.39 -8.50
C PRO A 139 -6.01 10.57 -9.20
N THR A 140 -6.26 10.44 -10.50
CA THR A 140 -7.24 11.25 -11.23
C THR A 140 -8.11 10.35 -12.07
N ILE A 141 -9.43 10.44 -11.91
CA ILE A 141 -10.38 9.65 -12.69
C ILE A 141 -11.10 10.55 -13.67
N LEU A 142 -11.03 10.26 -14.96
CA LEU A 142 -11.76 10.99 -16.00
C LEU A 142 -13.02 10.23 -16.40
N LEU A 143 -14.15 10.92 -16.49
CA LEU A 143 -15.40 10.39 -17.01
C LEU A 143 -15.57 10.82 -18.46
N LEU A 144 -15.68 9.85 -19.37
CA LEU A 144 -15.82 10.07 -20.80
C LEU A 144 -17.16 9.52 -21.32
N ASP A 145 -17.73 10.23 -22.30
CA ASP A 145 -18.92 9.79 -23.01
C ASP A 145 -18.60 8.68 -24.06
N PRO A 146 -19.62 8.09 -24.69
CA PRO A 146 -19.42 7.02 -25.70
C PRO A 146 -18.68 7.44 -26.97
N GLN A 147 -18.32 8.71 -27.13
CA GLN A 147 -17.49 9.21 -28.22
C GLN A 147 -16.06 9.54 -27.75
N GLY A 148 -15.73 9.24 -26.49
CA GLY A 148 -14.41 9.51 -25.90
C GLY A 148 -14.20 10.99 -25.57
N LYS A 149 -15.26 11.77 -25.37
CA LYS A 149 -15.15 13.16 -24.90
C LYS A 149 -15.17 13.18 -23.37
N VAL A 150 -14.22 13.89 -22.77
CA VAL A 150 -14.19 14.12 -21.31
C VAL A 150 -15.38 14.97 -20.88
N ILE A 151 -16.18 14.44 -19.96
CA ILE A 151 -17.34 15.09 -19.35
C ILE A 151 -17.01 15.59 -17.94
N HIS A 152 -16.19 14.85 -17.20
CA HIS A 152 -15.83 15.22 -15.84
C HIS A 152 -14.42 14.74 -15.46
N SER A 153 -13.79 15.42 -14.49
CA SER A 153 -12.50 15.04 -13.92
C SER A 153 -12.58 15.00 -12.39
N PHE A 154 -12.31 13.85 -11.82
CA PHE A 154 -12.27 13.60 -10.38
C PHE A 154 -10.82 13.54 -9.91
N VAL A 155 -10.31 14.66 -9.36
CA VAL A 155 -8.91 14.75 -8.90
C VAL A 155 -8.78 14.37 -7.42
N GLY A 156 -7.94 13.37 -7.12
CA GLY A 156 -7.76 12.79 -5.79
C GLY A 156 -8.89 11.84 -5.38
N GLU A 157 -8.90 11.44 -4.11
CA GLU A 157 -9.87 10.47 -3.59
C GLU A 157 -11.33 10.96 -3.67
N ARG A 158 -12.24 10.04 -3.99
CA ARG A 158 -13.70 10.28 -4.05
C ARG A 158 -14.47 9.12 -3.47
N SER A 159 -15.66 9.40 -2.95
CA SER A 159 -16.61 8.36 -2.56
C SER A 159 -17.47 7.91 -3.75
N VAL A 160 -18.05 6.72 -3.64
CA VAL A 160 -19.04 6.21 -4.60
C VAL A 160 -20.15 7.23 -4.84
N ALA A 161 -20.72 7.79 -3.76
CA ALA A 161 -21.79 8.77 -3.84
C ALA A 161 -21.42 10.04 -4.63
N GLN A 162 -20.15 10.46 -4.59
CA GLN A 162 -19.68 11.63 -5.34
C GLN A 162 -19.55 11.34 -6.85
N MET A 163 -19.30 10.09 -7.22
CA MET A 163 -19.06 9.69 -8.61
C MET A 163 -20.30 9.11 -9.28
N ALA A 164 -21.17 8.42 -8.54
CA ALA A 164 -22.31 7.69 -9.09
C ALA A 164 -23.30 8.59 -9.83
N GLN A 165 -23.64 9.75 -9.28
CA GLN A 165 -24.60 10.67 -9.90
C GLN A 165 -24.18 11.13 -11.32
N PRO A 166 -23.00 11.77 -11.52
CA PRO A 166 -22.59 12.19 -12.86
C PRO A 166 -22.39 11.02 -13.84
N ILE A 167 -22.01 9.84 -13.35
CA ILE A 167 -21.91 8.62 -14.18
C ILE A 167 -23.30 8.18 -14.63
N GLY A 168 -24.25 8.07 -13.70
CA GLY A 168 -25.62 7.66 -13.98
C GLY A 168 -26.34 8.62 -14.93
N ASP A 169 -26.16 9.92 -14.75
CA ASP A 169 -26.71 10.95 -15.65
C ASP A 169 -26.17 10.79 -17.09
N LEU A 170 -24.87 10.54 -17.23
CA LEU A 170 -24.24 10.33 -18.52
C LEU A 170 -24.70 9.03 -19.19
N ILE A 171 -24.80 7.93 -18.43
CA ILE A 171 -25.35 6.66 -18.93
C ILE A 171 -26.80 6.83 -19.38
N ALA A 172 -27.64 7.51 -18.59
CA ALA A 172 -29.03 7.76 -18.95
C ALA A 172 -29.17 8.59 -20.24
N ALA A 173 -28.34 9.63 -20.39
CA ALA A 173 -28.27 10.42 -21.61
C ALA A 173 -27.81 9.57 -22.82
N ALA A 174 -26.78 8.74 -22.64
CA ALA A 174 -26.25 7.86 -23.68
C ALA A 174 -27.26 6.80 -24.14
N LYS A 175 -28.02 6.21 -23.20
CA LYS A 175 -29.15 5.29 -23.46
C LYS A 175 -30.23 5.97 -24.28
N LYS A 176 -30.67 7.17 -23.87
CA LYS A 176 -31.67 7.96 -24.59
C LYS A 176 -31.22 8.30 -26.02
N ALA A 177 -29.93 8.55 -26.21
CA ALA A 177 -29.34 8.85 -27.52
C ALA A 177 -29.05 7.59 -28.37
N GLY A 178 -29.20 6.38 -27.83
CA GLY A 178 -28.89 5.12 -28.54
C GLY A 178 -27.40 4.96 -28.85
N THR A 179 -26.52 5.55 -28.03
CA THR A 179 -25.07 5.58 -28.29
C THR A 179 -24.27 4.49 -27.56
N LEU A 180 -24.91 3.72 -26.68
CA LEU A 180 -24.30 2.56 -26.01
C LEU A 180 -24.41 1.33 -26.90
N THR A 181 -23.28 0.84 -27.41
CA THR A 181 -23.21 -0.32 -28.31
C THR A 181 -22.53 -1.53 -27.67
N HIS A 182 -21.84 -1.34 -26.54
CA HIS A 182 -21.16 -2.38 -25.78
C HIS A 182 -20.26 -3.30 -26.62
N PRO A 183 -19.24 -2.79 -27.32
CA PRO A 183 -18.33 -3.63 -28.10
C PRO A 183 -17.71 -4.72 -27.24
N LYS A 184 -17.60 -5.94 -27.78
CA LYS A 184 -16.99 -7.06 -27.05
C LYS A 184 -15.52 -6.74 -26.76
N LEU A 185 -15.14 -6.84 -25.49
CA LEU A 185 -13.76 -6.62 -25.06
C LEU A 185 -12.98 -7.94 -25.01
N PRO A 186 -11.68 -7.93 -25.35
CA PRO A 186 -10.81 -9.10 -25.28
C PRO A 186 -10.35 -9.40 -23.84
N LEU A 187 -11.26 -9.41 -22.87
CA LEU A 187 -10.95 -9.61 -21.45
C LEU A 187 -10.39 -11.02 -21.18
N ILE A 188 -9.38 -11.10 -20.31
CA ILE A 188 -8.83 -12.36 -19.80
C ILE A 188 -9.31 -12.58 -18.37
N THR A 189 -9.79 -13.79 -18.09
CA THR A 189 -10.06 -14.23 -16.73
C THR A 189 -8.75 -14.65 -16.06
N ARG A 190 -8.45 -14.08 -14.89
CA ARG A 190 -7.28 -14.47 -14.10
C ARG A 190 -7.43 -15.89 -13.55
N ALA A 191 -6.34 -16.65 -13.58
CA ALA A 191 -6.29 -17.94 -12.91
C ALA A 191 -6.38 -17.76 -11.38
N ALA A 192 -6.94 -18.76 -10.70
CA ALA A 192 -6.92 -18.81 -9.25
C ALA A 192 -5.50 -19.04 -8.74
N ASP A 193 -5.16 -18.42 -7.61
CA ASP A 193 -3.91 -18.67 -6.92
C ASP A 193 -3.94 -20.06 -6.26
N THR A 194 -2.84 -20.80 -6.36
CA THR A 194 -2.76 -22.20 -5.87
C THR A 194 -1.55 -22.46 -4.98
N ASP A 195 -0.68 -21.47 -4.80
CA ASP A 195 0.46 -21.58 -3.89
C ASP A 195 0.02 -21.60 -2.43
N PHE A 196 0.89 -22.10 -1.56
CA PHE A 196 0.57 -22.20 -0.13
C PHE A 196 0.51 -20.81 0.51
N LEU A 197 1.51 -19.95 0.25
CA LEU A 197 1.44 -18.50 0.52
C LEU A 197 1.09 -17.79 -0.78
N VAL A 198 0.30 -16.73 -0.70
CA VAL A 198 0.00 -15.85 -1.83
C VAL A 198 0.21 -14.41 -1.38
N LEU A 199 1.18 -13.77 -2.01
CA LEU A 199 1.60 -12.39 -1.77
C LEU A 199 1.83 -12.12 -0.27
N PRO A 200 2.69 -12.89 0.43
CA PRO A 200 2.95 -12.63 1.84
C PRO A 200 3.63 -11.27 2.00
N THR A 201 3.15 -10.42 2.91
CA THR A 201 3.61 -9.01 2.98
C THR A 201 4.40 -8.65 4.21
N LYS A 202 4.15 -9.30 5.35
CA LYS A 202 4.76 -8.98 6.64
C LYS A 202 5.00 -10.26 7.45
N ILE A 203 6.03 -10.19 8.29
CA ILE A 203 6.46 -11.29 9.16
C ILE A 203 6.72 -10.69 10.54
N ALA A 204 6.35 -11.41 11.59
CA ALA A 204 6.75 -11.12 12.96
C ALA A 204 7.31 -12.37 13.62
N VAL A 205 8.31 -12.20 14.48
CA VAL A 205 8.94 -13.29 15.24
C VAL A 205 8.90 -12.94 16.73
N SER A 206 8.54 -13.90 17.57
CA SER A 206 8.62 -13.79 19.03
C SER A 206 8.88 -15.16 19.64
N GLY A 207 10.09 -15.37 20.17
CA GLY A 207 10.48 -16.62 20.81
C GLY A 207 10.33 -17.82 19.89
N ASP A 208 9.35 -18.68 20.20
CA ASP A 208 9.05 -19.93 19.50
C ASP A 208 8.00 -19.77 18.38
N LYS A 209 7.64 -18.54 18.00
CA LYS A 209 6.60 -18.29 16.99
C LYS A 209 7.07 -17.35 15.90
N VAL A 210 6.65 -17.68 14.68
CA VAL A 210 6.78 -16.84 13.48
C VAL A 210 5.40 -16.69 12.86
N ALA A 211 4.90 -15.47 12.75
CA ALA A 211 3.64 -15.19 12.08
C ALA A 211 3.91 -14.54 10.72
N VAL A 212 3.19 -14.97 9.70
CA VAL A 212 3.23 -14.43 8.34
C VAL A 212 1.85 -13.94 7.96
N SER A 213 1.76 -12.70 7.47
CA SER A 213 0.54 -12.19 6.84
C SER A 213 0.48 -12.69 5.42
N ASP A 214 -0.31 -13.75 5.22
CA ASP A 214 -0.62 -14.32 3.92
C ASP A 214 -1.75 -13.50 3.27
N THR A 215 -1.37 -12.30 2.85
CA THR A 215 -2.30 -11.22 2.47
C THR A 215 -3.23 -11.65 1.34
N GLY A 216 -2.72 -12.36 0.33
CA GLY A 216 -3.53 -12.80 -0.81
C GLY A 216 -4.57 -13.85 -0.44
N HIS A 217 -4.35 -14.60 0.64
CA HIS A 217 -5.33 -15.52 1.22
C HIS A 217 -6.17 -14.90 2.33
N ASN A 218 -6.08 -13.61 2.63
CA ASN A 218 -6.84 -12.98 3.72
C ASN A 218 -6.73 -13.72 5.07
N ARG A 219 -5.54 -14.22 5.42
CA ARG A 219 -5.30 -14.97 6.65
C ARG A 219 -3.91 -14.71 7.24
N ILE A 220 -3.70 -15.20 8.45
CA ILE A 220 -2.40 -15.25 9.12
C ILE A 220 -1.96 -16.71 9.27
N ASP A 221 -0.76 -17.03 8.83
CA ASP A 221 -0.14 -18.33 9.02
C ASP A 221 0.89 -18.26 10.15
N LEU A 222 0.72 -19.11 11.17
CA LEU A 222 1.57 -19.19 12.35
C LEU A 222 2.45 -20.43 12.27
N PHE A 223 3.76 -20.25 12.45
CA PHE A 223 4.77 -21.29 12.39
C PHE A 223 5.64 -21.29 13.65
N ASN A 224 6.41 -22.35 13.84
CA ASN A 224 7.60 -22.30 14.68
C ASN A 224 8.84 -21.83 13.88
N PRO A 225 9.98 -21.52 14.53
CA PRO A 225 11.20 -21.07 13.87
C PRO A 225 11.73 -22.02 12.78
N ALA A 226 11.49 -23.32 12.93
CA ALA A 226 11.89 -24.34 11.96
C ALA A 226 11.00 -24.36 10.69
N GLY A 227 9.95 -23.53 10.65
CA GLY A 227 9.01 -23.46 9.52
C GLY A 227 7.90 -24.52 9.57
N GLN A 228 7.69 -25.19 10.71
CA GLN A 228 6.55 -26.09 10.86
C GLN A 228 5.30 -25.25 11.14
N LEU A 229 4.25 -25.48 10.35
CA LEU A 229 2.97 -24.80 10.51
C LEU A 229 2.33 -25.21 11.84
N ILE A 230 1.96 -24.21 12.64
CA ILE A 230 1.25 -24.35 13.91
C ILE A 230 -0.25 -24.17 13.68
N ALA A 231 -0.65 -23.12 12.95
CA ALA A 231 -2.06 -22.81 12.70
C ALA A 231 -2.23 -21.90 11.48
N GLN A 232 -3.39 -22.01 10.83
CA GLN A 232 -3.89 -21.05 9.85
C GLN A 232 -5.09 -20.34 10.48
N ILE A 233 -5.06 -19.01 10.47
CA ILE A 233 -6.01 -18.16 11.21
C ILE A 233 -6.65 -17.20 10.22
N GLY A 234 -7.92 -17.43 9.91
CA GLY A 234 -8.68 -16.74 8.88
C GLY A 234 -9.34 -17.74 7.93
N SER A 235 -10.62 -17.52 7.61
CA SER A 235 -11.42 -18.40 6.73
C SER A 235 -11.00 -18.36 5.27
N GLY A 236 -10.14 -17.42 4.89
CA GLY A 236 -9.78 -17.12 3.50
C GLY A 236 -10.68 -16.08 2.81
N ARG A 237 -11.85 -15.80 3.39
CA ARG A 237 -12.79 -14.81 2.83
C ARG A 237 -12.43 -13.41 3.29
N ALA A 238 -12.51 -12.46 2.36
CA ALA A 238 -12.45 -11.04 2.68
C ALA A 238 -13.66 -10.65 3.54
N GLY A 239 -13.40 -10.23 4.78
CA GLY A 239 -14.42 -9.85 5.74
C GLY A 239 -13.79 -9.47 7.07
N PHE A 240 -14.59 -9.15 8.09
CA PHE A 240 -14.09 -8.69 9.40
C PHE A 240 -14.70 -9.46 10.58
N ALA A 241 -15.31 -10.62 10.34
CA ALA A 241 -15.88 -11.43 11.40
C ALA A 241 -14.81 -11.77 12.46
N ASP A 242 -15.13 -11.52 13.74
CA ASP A 242 -14.39 -12.06 14.87
C ASP A 242 -14.79 -13.53 15.09
N GLY A 243 -13.99 -14.30 15.85
CA GLY A 243 -14.31 -15.70 16.10
C GLY A 243 -13.08 -16.56 16.39
N ASN A 244 -13.21 -17.87 16.17
CA ASN A 244 -12.07 -18.77 16.26
C ASN A 244 -11.21 -18.71 14.97
N ALA A 245 -10.10 -19.43 14.95
CA ALA A 245 -9.15 -19.42 13.83
C ALA A 245 -9.77 -19.79 12.48
N ALA A 246 -10.77 -20.68 12.43
CA ALA A 246 -11.37 -21.14 11.17
C ALA A 246 -12.46 -20.19 10.64
N THR A 247 -13.14 -19.46 11.52
CA THR A 247 -14.30 -18.62 11.16
C THR A 247 -13.99 -17.13 11.09
N ALA A 248 -12.93 -16.68 11.75
CA ALA A 248 -12.53 -15.28 11.68
C ALA A 248 -12.20 -14.88 10.24
N GLU A 249 -12.49 -13.64 9.88
CA GLU A 249 -12.24 -13.11 8.55
C GLU A 249 -11.32 -11.90 8.64
N PHE A 250 -10.40 -11.77 7.69
CA PHE A 250 -9.55 -10.60 7.49
C PHE A 250 -9.78 -10.06 6.08
N ASN A 251 -9.29 -8.86 5.80
CA ASN A 251 -9.27 -8.30 4.46
C ASN A 251 -7.91 -7.65 4.21
N ARG A 252 -7.10 -8.30 3.38
CA ARG A 252 -5.71 -7.94 3.04
C ARG A 252 -4.88 -7.55 4.28
N PRO A 253 -4.72 -8.44 5.28
CA PRO A 253 -3.94 -8.14 6.48
C PRO A 253 -2.47 -7.85 6.11
N GLN A 254 -1.86 -6.89 6.81
CA GLN A 254 -0.48 -6.42 6.61
C GLN A 254 0.33 -6.61 7.90
N GLY A 255 0.64 -5.52 8.62
CA GLY A 255 1.53 -5.50 9.78
C GLY A 255 1.16 -6.48 10.89
N LEU A 256 2.19 -7.06 11.51
CA LEU A 256 2.09 -8.01 12.61
C LEU A 256 2.97 -7.56 13.76
N ALA A 257 2.49 -7.69 14.99
CA ALA A 257 3.33 -7.47 16.17
C ALA A 257 2.88 -8.35 17.34
N PHE A 258 3.84 -9.03 17.96
CA PHE A 258 3.62 -9.75 19.20
C PHE A 258 3.67 -8.80 20.41
N MET A 259 2.79 -8.99 21.38
CA MET A 259 2.87 -8.34 22.68
C MET A 259 2.30 -9.29 23.74
N GLY A 260 3.19 -9.89 24.53
CA GLY A 260 2.82 -10.94 25.49
C GLY A 260 2.19 -12.14 24.77
N ASN A 261 1.01 -12.56 25.23
CA ASN A 261 0.27 -13.69 24.65
C ASN A 261 -0.68 -13.30 23.49
N THR A 262 -0.48 -12.11 22.90
CA THR A 262 -1.35 -11.60 21.83
C THR A 262 -0.52 -11.28 20.60
N LEU A 263 -0.99 -11.72 19.43
CA LEU A 263 -0.52 -11.26 18.13
C LEU A 263 -1.51 -10.22 17.60
N PHE A 264 -1.03 -9.00 17.39
CA PHE A 264 -1.81 -7.93 16.77
C PHE A 264 -1.62 -7.96 15.25
N VAL A 265 -2.71 -7.66 14.53
CA VAL A 265 -2.77 -7.65 13.07
C VAL A 265 -3.32 -6.31 12.61
N ALA A 266 -2.61 -5.64 11.70
CA ALA A 266 -3.15 -4.53 10.95
C ALA A 266 -3.97 -5.09 9.79
N ASP A 267 -5.29 -5.06 9.96
CA ASP A 267 -6.27 -5.57 9.00
C ASP A 267 -6.68 -4.40 8.09
N THR A 268 -5.77 -4.12 7.15
CA THR A 268 -5.63 -2.82 6.48
C THR A 268 -6.90 -2.39 5.76
N ASP A 269 -7.48 -3.26 4.96
CA ASP A 269 -8.65 -2.91 4.16
C ASP A 269 -9.91 -2.78 5.01
N ASN A 270 -9.99 -3.56 6.07
CA ASN A 270 -11.05 -3.44 7.06
C ASN A 270 -10.88 -2.21 7.95
N GLN A 271 -9.81 -1.41 7.84
CA GLN A 271 -9.58 -0.25 8.70
C GLN A 271 -9.63 -0.63 10.19
N ARG A 272 -9.00 -1.76 10.54
CA ARG A 272 -9.05 -2.35 11.89
C ARG A 272 -7.69 -2.82 12.38
N ILE A 273 -7.52 -2.80 13.69
CA ILE A 273 -6.51 -3.60 14.38
C ILE A 273 -7.21 -4.80 15.01
N ARG A 274 -6.73 -5.99 14.69
CA ARG A 274 -7.24 -7.26 15.23
C ARG A 274 -6.24 -7.83 16.22
N ALA A 275 -6.71 -8.63 17.16
CA ALA A 275 -5.90 -9.30 18.16
C ALA A 275 -6.21 -10.80 18.12
N ILE A 276 -5.15 -11.60 18.05
CA ILE A 276 -5.19 -13.06 18.10
C ILE A 276 -4.66 -13.48 19.47
N ASN A 277 -5.49 -14.12 20.27
CA ASN A 277 -5.05 -14.75 21.51
C ASN A 277 -4.25 -16.01 21.18
N LEU A 278 -2.96 -16.07 21.55
CA LEU A 278 -2.09 -17.18 21.14
C LEU A 278 -2.35 -18.51 21.85
N ALA A 279 -3.12 -18.50 22.94
CA ALA A 279 -3.51 -19.73 23.64
C ALA A 279 -4.77 -20.37 23.03
N THR A 280 -5.73 -19.54 22.58
CA THR A 280 -7.02 -20.03 22.06
C THR A 280 -7.17 -19.87 20.54
N LEU A 281 -6.28 -19.10 19.91
CA LEU A 281 -6.35 -18.64 18.52
C LEU A 281 -7.62 -17.87 18.16
N ALA A 282 -8.34 -17.37 19.17
CA ALA A 282 -9.50 -16.52 18.95
C ALA A 282 -9.06 -15.14 18.46
N VAL A 283 -9.78 -14.61 17.47
CA VAL A 283 -9.59 -13.29 16.86
C VAL A 283 -10.65 -12.34 17.37
N THR A 284 -10.23 -11.16 17.82
CA THR A 284 -11.11 -10.05 18.20
C THR A 284 -10.68 -8.74 17.55
N THR A 285 -11.63 -7.84 17.33
CA THR A 285 -11.32 -6.45 16.94
C THR A 285 -10.99 -5.63 18.19
N VAL A 286 -9.89 -4.88 18.15
CA VAL A 286 -9.41 -4.07 19.30
C VAL A 286 -9.28 -2.59 18.99
N ALA A 287 -9.24 -2.20 17.72
CA ALA A 287 -9.32 -0.80 17.30
C ALA A 287 -9.89 -0.69 15.89
N GLY A 288 -10.49 0.46 15.57
CA GLY A 288 -11.08 0.73 14.27
C GLY A 288 -12.57 0.40 14.21
N ASN A 289 -13.36 1.34 13.67
CA ASN A 289 -14.79 1.17 13.46
C ASN A 289 -15.16 0.71 12.03
N GLY A 290 -14.16 0.53 11.16
CA GLY A 290 -14.33 0.11 9.77
C GLY A 290 -14.54 1.20 8.74
N THR A 291 -14.48 2.47 9.15
CA THR A 291 -14.50 3.61 8.24
C THR A 291 -13.14 4.30 8.21
N ARG A 292 -12.83 4.97 7.10
CA ARG A 292 -11.65 5.81 6.95
C ARG A 292 -11.88 7.18 7.55
N GLY A 293 -10.90 7.67 8.32
CA GLY A 293 -10.97 8.98 8.95
C GLY A 293 -9.65 9.36 9.58
N GLU A 294 -9.49 10.65 9.85
CA GLU A 294 -8.24 11.20 10.36
C GLU A 294 -8.08 11.00 11.87
N GLY A 295 -6.82 10.87 12.29
CA GLY A 295 -6.42 10.77 13.68
C GLY A 295 -6.49 12.07 14.44
N GLN A 296 -6.54 11.93 15.77
CA GLN A 296 -6.37 13.03 16.70
C GLN A 296 -5.26 12.70 17.70
N ALA A 297 -4.53 13.72 18.14
CA ALA A 297 -3.50 13.58 19.18
C ALA A 297 -4.11 13.31 20.57
N THR A 298 -5.37 13.68 20.78
CA THR A 298 -6.09 13.37 22.02
C THR A 298 -6.47 11.88 22.06
N PRO A 299 -6.23 11.18 23.18
CA PRO A 299 -6.65 9.80 23.36
C PRO A 299 -8.15 9.59 23.15
N ASN A 300 -8.49 8.62 22.31
CA ASN A 300 -9.85 8.23 21.99
C ASN A 300 -10.09 6.74 22.33
N ALA A 301 -11.36 6.36 22.39
CA ALA A 301 -11.77 4.96 22.51
C ALA A 301 -11.40 4.19 21.23
N PRO A 302 -10.55 3.15 21.29
CA PRO A 302 -10.01 2.48 20.11
C PRO A 302 -11.07 1.97 19.13
N LEU A 303 -12.16 1.37 19.62
CA LEU A 303 -13.22 0.77 18.80
C LEU A 303 -14.16 1.79 18.14
N ALA A 304 -14.23 3.01 18.68
CA ALA A 304 -15.05 4.08 18.09
C ALA A 304 -14.29 4.91 17.05
N THR A 305 -12.97 4.80 17.04
CA THR A 305 -12.09 5.65 16.23
C THR A 305 -11.98 5.09 14.80
N PRO A 306 -12.20 5.89 13.75
CA PRO A 306 -11.92 5.47 12.38
C PRO A 306 -10.40 5.34 12.17
N LEU A 307 -9.97 4.41 11.31
CA LEU A 307 -8.56 4.23 10.95
C LEU A 307 -8.41 4.47 9.46
N ASN A 308 -7.23 4.90 9.02
CA ASN A 308 -6.91 5.10 7.61
C ASN A 308 -5.68 4.27 7.20
N SER A 309 -5.94 3.05 6.74
CA SER A 309 -4.99 2.07 6.22
C SER A 309 -3.82 1.78 7.18
N PRO A 310 -4.08 1.13 8.33
CA PRO A 310 -3.01 0.64 9.20
C PRO A 310 -2.17 -0.39 8.43
N TRP A 311 -0.84 -0.21 8.37
CA TRP A 311 0.01 -0.99 7.46
C TRP A 311 1.14 -1.74 8.16
N GLY A 312 1.81 -1.10 9.11
CA GLY A 312 2.92 -1.68 9.87
C GLY A 312 2.64 -1.63 11.37
N LEU A 313 3.11 -2.63 12.11
CA LEU A 313 2.97 -2.71 13.56
C LEU A 313 4.34 -2.94 14.20
N ALA A 314 4.55 -2.35 15.38
CA ALA A 314 5.64 -2.69 16.29
C ALA A 314 5.16 -2.52 17.72
N SER A 315 5.60 -3.37 18.64
CA SER A 315 5.30 -3.25 20.06
C SER A 315 6.55 -2.84 20.84
N ASN A 316 6.39 -1.94 21.81
CA ASN A 316 7.44 -1.65 22.78
C ASN A 316 6.82 -1.18 24.10
N HIS A 317 7.39 -1.61 25.23
CA HIS A 317 6.95 -1.24 26.58
C HIS A 317 5.43 -1.24 26.81
N GLY A 318 4.72 -2.28 26.33
CA GLY A 318 3.27 -2.43 26.49
C GLY A 318 2.42 -1.49 25.62
N SER A 319 3.03 -0.79 24.66
CA SER A 319 2.37 0.00 23.64
C SER A 319 2.50 -0.67 22.28
N LEU A 320 1.48 -0.51 21.44
CA LEU A 320 1.50 -0.92 20.04
C LEU A 320 1.57 0.35 19.18
N TYR A 321 2.64 0.50 18.42
CA TYR A 321 2.80 1.54 17.42
C TYR A 321 2.28 1.05 16.08
N ILE A 322 1.55 1.92 15.39
CA ILE A 322 0.83 1.62 14.17
C ILE A 322 1.28 2.63 13.12
N ALA A 323 1.87 2.14 12.04
CA ALA A 323 2.15 2.92 10.84
C ALA A 323 0.84 3.10 10.08
N MET A 324 0.28 4.30 10.13
CA MET A 324 -0.98 4.68 9.49
C MET A 324 -0.67 5.26 8.11
N ALA A 325 -0.59 4.40 7.11
CA ALA A 325 -0.16 4.76 5.76
C ALA A 325 -1.06 5.83 5.14
N GLY A 326 -2.38 5.71 5.34
CA GLY A 326 -3.38 6.64 4.79
C GLY A 326 -3.38 8.03 5.43
N ASP A 327 -2.92 8.15 6.68
CA ASP A 327 -2.84 9.45 7.38
C ASP A 327 -1.42 10.03 7.41
N HIS A 328 -0.43 9.30 6.87
CA HIS A 328 0.99 9.69 6.94
C HIS A 328 1.44 9.95 8.39
N GLN A 329 1.11 9.04 9.30
CA GLN A 329 1.29 9.19 10.74
C GLN A 329 1.70 7.88 11.41
N ILE A 330 2.28 8.00 12.60
CA ILE A 330 2.44 6.90 13.55
C ILE A 330 1.42 7.09 14.66
N TRP A 331 0.60 6.08 14.91
CA TRP A 331 -0.36 6.07 16.00
C TRP A 331 0.09 5.12 17.10
N GLN A 332 -0.44 5.30 18.31
CA GLN A 332 -0.17 4.46 19.46
C GLN A 332 -1.47 3.96 20.07
N LEU A 333 -1.63 2.62 20.09
CA LEU A 333 -2.61 1.93 20.90
C LEU A 333 -1.96 1.55 22.23
N THR A 334 -2.59 1.91 23.34
CA THR A 334 -2.18 1.49 24.69
C THR A 334 -3.25 0.56 25.27
N PRO A 335 -3.11 -0.78 25.13
CA PRO A 335 -4.15 -1.72 25.55
C PRO A 335 -4.51 -1.60 27.04
N ALA A 336 -3.52 -1.41 27.92
CA ALA A 336 -3.74 -1.28 29.36
C ALA A 336 -4.59 -0.07 29.77
N LYS A 337 -4.61 0.98 28.93
CA LYS A 337 -5.41 2.19 29.14
C LYS A 337 -6.67 2.23 28.27
N ASN A 338 -6.80 1.28 27.34
CA ASN A 338 -7.82 1.28 26.28
C ASN A 338 -7.89 2.63 25.53
N THR A 339 -6.73 3.13 25.11
CA THR A 339 -6.63 4.42 24.40
C THR A 339 -5.89 4.29 23.07
N LEU A 340 -6.35 5.03 22.08
CA LEU A 340 -5.71 5.19 20.76
C LEU A 340 -5.51 6.68 20.46
N ALA A 341 -4.33 7.07 20.00
CA ALA A 341 -4.03 8.45 19.62
C ALA A 341 -2.95 8.52 18.52
N VAL A 342 -2.86 9.67 17.85
CA VAL A 342 -1.68 10.02 17.04
C VAL A 342 -0.47 10.16 17.97
N PHE A 343 0.58 9.41 17.68
CA PHE A 343 1.85 9.48 18.40
C PHE A 343 2.82 10.44 17.70
N ALA A 344 2.93 10.36 16.38
CA ALA A 344 3.78 11.22 15.56
C ALA A 344 3.16 11.49 14.18
N GLY A 345 3.49 12.64 13.61
CA GLY A 345 3.08 13.10 12.29
C GLY A 345 1.97 14.16 12.35
N SER A 346 2.15 15.25 11.63
CA SER A 346 1.12 16.26 11.37
C SER A 346 -0.01 15.75 10.47
N GLY A 347 0.30 14.69 9.71
CA GLY A 347 -0.55 14.05 8.72
C GLY A 347 -0.46 14.68 7.32
N GLU A 348 0.26 15.78 7.15
CA GLU A 348 0.62 16.25 5.80
C GLU A 348 1.64 15.29 5.19
N GLU A 349 1.46 14.94 3.91
CA GLU A 349 2.42 14.15 3.17
C GLU A 349 3.70 14.95 2.92
N GLY A 350 4.84 14.49 3.44
CA GLY A 350 6.10 15.18 3.27
C GLY A 350 7.27 14.54 4.00
N LEU A 351 8.40 15.24 3.98
CA LEU A 351 9.62 14.82 4.66
C LEU A 351 10.13 15.99 5.52
N ARG A 352 9.57 16.11 6.72
CA ARG A 352 9.94 17.14 7.69
C ARG A 352 10.30 16.51 9.03
N ASP A 353 11.49 16.86 9.51
CA ASP A 353 11.99 16.50 10.84
C ASP A 353 11.52 17.50 11.91
N GLY A 354 11.65 17.12 13.18
CA GLY A 354 11.29 17.99 14.31
C GLY A 354 10.59 17.25 15.45
N GLU A 355 9.81 17.98 16.24
CA GLU A 355 8.97 17.39 17.29
C GLU A 355 7.92 16.46 16.68
N ARG A 356 7.65 15.31 17.33
CA ARG A 356 6.86 14.21 16.78
C ARG A 356 5.54 14.61 16.17
N LEU A 357 4.74 15.51 16.75
CA LEU A 357 3.43 15.89 16.21
C LEU A 357 3.52 16.90 15.06
N THR A 358 4.67 17.56 14.89
CA THR A 358 4.92 18.54 13.80
C THR A 358 5.70 17.96 12.62
N ALA A 359 6.37 16.83 12.82
CA ALA A 359 7.05 16.10 11.76
C ALA A 359 6.06 15.70 10.65
N GLN A 360 6.57 15.50 9.44
CA GLN A 360 5.80 15.00 8.30
C GLN A 360 6.38 13.67 7.87
N PHE A 361 5.49 12.73 7.56
CA PHE A 361 5.80 11.44 6.97
C PHE A 361 5.12 11.34 5.61
N ALA A 362 5.42 10.29 4.87
CA ALA A 362 4.86 10.00 3.56
C ALA A 362 4.59 8.49 3.45
N GLN A 363 3.38 8.12 3.84
CA GLN A 363 2.85 6.75 3.78
C GLN A 363 3.61 5.72 4.65
N SER A 364 3.98 6.10 5.87
CA SER A 364 4.63 5.21 6.85
C SER A 364 4.06 3.78 6.83
N SER A 365 4.91 2.78 6.57
CA SER A 365 4.46 1.40 6.24
C SER A 365 5.20 0.29 6.98
N GLY A 366 6.48 0.49 7.32
CA GLY A 366 7.29 -0.50 8.04
C GLY A 366 7.79 0.07 9.36
N LEU A 367 7.79 -0.73 10.41
CA LEU A 367 8.26 -0.33 11.73
C LEU A 367 9.29 -1.33 12.26
N ALA A 368 10.33 -0.83 12.92
CA ALA A 368 11.24 -1.60 13.75
C ALA A 368 11.55 -0.80 15.01
N VAL A 369 11.94 -1.46 16.10
CA VAL A 369 12.13 -0.80 17.38
C VAL A 369 13.37 -1.32 18.08
N ASP A 370 14.08 -0.41 18.75
CA ASP A 370 15.04 -0.75 19.80
C ASP A 370 14.53 -0.20 21.15
N ALA A 371 15.35 -0.24 22.20
CA ALA A 371 14.93 0.21 23.54
C ALA A 371 14.46 1.67 23.58
N HIS A 372 15.03 2.56 22.75
CA HIS A 372 14.83 4.01 22.82
C HIS A 372 14.28 4.62 21.54
N ASN A 373 14.23 3.88 20.44
CA ASN A 373 13.91 4.42 19.13
C ASN A 373 12.91 3.54 18.39
N LEU A 374 11.92 4.20 17.78
CA LEU A 374 11.09 3.62 16.75
C LEU A 374 11.61 4.07 15.39
N TYR A 375 11.94 3.11 14.53
CA TYR A 375 12.35 3.33 13.16
C TYR A 375 11.18 3.11 12.22
N VAL A 376 11.05 3.98 11.22
CA VAL A 376 9.93 4.03 10.30
C VAL A 376 10.44 3.98 8.87
N ALA A 377 9.95 3.03 8.08
CA ALA A 377 10.09 3.06 6.64
C ALA A 377 8.95 3.91 6.07
N ASP A 378 9.35 4.94 5.32
CA ASP A 378 8.49 6.00 4.83
C ASP A 378 8.54 6.00 3.29
N PRO A 379 7.71 5.16 2.64
CA PRO A 379 7.95 4.70 1.29
C PRO A 379 7.79 5.78 0.22
N GLU A 380 6.80 6.67 0.36
CA GLU A 380 6.52 7.69 -0.67
C GLU A 380 7.62 8.76 -0.73
N SER A 381 8.35 8.97 0.38
CA SER A 381 9.56 9.79 0.47
C SER A 381 10.86 8.99 0.24
N SER A 382 10.74 7.68 0.01
CA SER A 382 11.84 6.73 -0.12
C SER A 382 12.89 6.89 0.99
N SER A 383 12.40 7.05 2.23
CA SER A 383 13.22 7.44 3.37
C SER A 383 13.08 6.47 4.54
N ILE A 384 14.10 6.49 5.42
CA ILE A 384 14.06 5.83 6.73
C ILE A 384 14.11 6.92 7.79
N ARG A 385 13.16 6.90 8.72
CA ARG A 385 13.01 7.88 9.79
C ARG A 385 13.27 7.22 11.14
N GLN A 386 13.68 8.02 12.11
CA GLN A 386 13.83 7.61 13.50
C GLN A 386 13.02 8.55 14.38
N ILE A 387 12.29 7.96 15.33
CA ILE A 387 11.58 8.67 16.39
C ILE A 387 12.20 8.23 17.71
N ASN A 388 12.82 9.17 18.42
CA ASN A 388 13.30 8.91 19.78
C ASN A 388 12.09 8.84 20.72
N LEU A 389 11.90 7.70 21.39
CA LEU A 389 10.73 7.42 22.23
C LEU A 389 10.72 8.21 23.54
N ASP A 390 11.89 8.64 24.02
CA ASP A 390 12.03 9.39 25.27
C ASP A 390 11.76 10.89 25.07
N THR A 391 12.28 11.48 23.99
CA THR A 391 12.22 12.92 23.71
C THR A 391 11.13 13.30 22.71
N GLY A 392 10.67 12.35 21.88
CA GLY A 392 9.75 12.61 20.78
C GLY A 392 10.39 13.32 19.58
N LEU A 393 11.72 13.40 19.48
CA LEU A 393 12.40 13.96 18.32
C LEU A 393 12.32 12.99 17.13
N VAL A 394 11.95 13.52 15.96
CA VAL A 394 11.93 12.81 14.68
C VAL A 394 13.06 13.32 13.79
N ILE A 395 13.87 12.40 13.26
CA ILE A 395 14.96 12.69 12.32
C ILE A 395 14.91 11.78 11.10
N THR A 396 15.43 12.26 9.97
CA THR A 396 15.63 11.48 8.74
C THR A 396 17.02 10.84 8.74
N LEU A 397 17.08 9.51 8.57
CA LEU A 397 18.34 8.76 8.47
C LEU A 397 18.81 8.61 7.02
N ILE A 398 17.88 8.30 6.11
CA ILE A 398 18.12 8.12 4.66
C ILE A 398 16.98 8.80 3.91
N GLY A 399 17.25 9.38 2.73
CA GLY A 399 16.25 9.98 1.83
C GLY A 399 16.17 11.52 1.94
N LYS A 400 15.68 12.20 0.89
CA LYS A 400 15.59 13.68 0.86
C LYS A 400 14.28 14.26 0.30
N GLY A 401 13.34 13.43 -0.17
CA GLY A 401 12.03 13.92 -0.61
C GLY A 401 11.23 12.93 -1.45
N LEU A 402 9.99 13.30 -1.76
CA LEU A 402 8.98 12.46 -2.43
C LEU A 402 9.35 11.96 -3.84
N PHE A 403 10.30 12.62 -4.50
CA PHE A 403 10.78 12.27 -5.85
C PHE A 403 12.29 11.98 -5.85
N ASP A 404 12.90 11.85 -4.68
CA ASP A 404 14.34 11.68 -4.50
C ASP A 404 14.74 10.21 -4.25
N PHE A 405 14.27 9.32 -5.12
CA PHE A 405 14.46 7.89 -5.02
C PHE A 405 15.57 7.37 -5.95
N GLY A 406 15.97 6.10 -5.76
CA GLY A 406 16.95 5.41 -6.61
C GLY A 406 17.58 4.23 -5.90
N ASP A 407 18.65 3.66 -6.46
CA ASP A 407 19.38 2.53 -5.86
C ASP A 407 20.87 2.91 -5.70
N LYS A 408 21.24 3.41 -4.52
CA LYS A 408 22.62 3.86 -4.25
C LYS A 408 23.06 3.56 -2.82
N ASN A 409 24.21 2.89 -2.68
CA ASN A 409 24.91 2.63 -1.42
C ASN A 409 25.80 3.80 -0.98
N GLY A 410 26.41 3.68 0.20
CA GLY A 410 27.38 4.64 0.76
C GLY A 410 26.84 5.35 2.00
N PRO A 411 27.36 6.55 2.34
CA PRO A 411 26.91 7.30 3.51
C PRO A 411 25.39 7.53 3.46
N ALA A 412 24.71 7.38 4.59
CA ALA A 412 23.24 7.42 4.69
C ALA A 412 22.63 8.69 4.08
N ALA A 413 23.28 9.85 4.26
CA ALA A 413 22.89 11.14 3.69
C ALA A 413 22.96 11.22 2.15
N GLN A 414 23.59 10.24 1.49
CA GLN A 414 23.73 10.16 0.03
C GLN A 414 23.13 8.89 -0.57
N ALA A 415 22.81 7.90 0.28
CA ALA A 415 22.18 6.66 -0.13
C ALA A 415 20.79 6.93 -0.71
N LYS A 416 20.36 6.03 -1.60
CA LYS A 416 19.04 6.06 -2.24
C LYS A 416 18.36 4.73 -2.06
N LEU A 417 17.07 4.82 -1.79
CA LEU A 417 16.11 3.73 -1.71
C LEU A 417 14.97 4.03 -2.70
N GLN A 418 14.11 3.04 -2.94
CA GLN A 418 12.88 3.20 -3.71
C GLN A 418 11.75 2.45 -2.99
N HIS A 419 10.81 3.23 -2.45
CA HIS A 419 9.60 2.73 -1.77
C HIS A 419 9.86 1.62 -0.72
N PRO A 420 10.76 1.82 0.26
CA PRO A 420 11.03 0.79 1.26
C PRO A 420 9.81 0.54 2.16
N GLN A 421 9.41 -0.72 2.37
CA GLN A 421 8.20 -1.05 3.15
C GLN A 421 8.41 -1.91 4.40
N GLY A 422 9.60 -2.47 4.59
CA GLY A 422 9.90 -3.39 5.69
C GLY A 422 11.18 -3.01 6.42
N LEU A 423 11.18 -3.16 7.74
CA LEU A 423 12.36 -2.93 8.59
C LEU A 423 12.55 -4.07 9.58
N ALA A 424 13.81 -4.33 9.90
CA ALA A 424 14.19 -5.17 11.02
C ALA A 424 15.43 -4.56 11.70
N TYR A 425 15.36 -4.37 13.01
CA TYR A 425 16.50 -3.94 13.81
C TYR A 425 17.24 -5.15 14.36
N LEU A 426 18.57 -5.19 14.19
CA LEU A 426 19.42 -6.23 14.76
C LEU A 426 20.82 -5.67 15.02
N ASN A 427 21.26 -5.74 16.29
CA ASN A 427 22.63 -5.45 16.71
C ASN A 427 23.19 -4.10 16.20
N GLY A 428 22.43 -3.01 16.38
CA GLY A 428 22.87 -1.67 15.96
C GLY A 428 22.79 -1.42 14.45
N ALA A 429 22.10 -2.28 13.69
CA ALA A 429 21.84 -2.07 12.28
C ALA A 429 20.35 -2.19 11.96
N LEU A 430 19.91 -1.46 10.94
CA LEU A 430 18.61 -1.63 10.31
C LEU A 430 18.77 -2.39 9.00
N TYR A 431 18.04 -3.49 8.87
CA TYR A 431 17.80 -4.15 7.60
C TYR A 431 16.53 -3.57 7.00
N ILE A 432 16.60 -3.20 5.73
CA ILE A 432 15.59 -2.45 5.01
C ILE A 432 15.17 -3.26 3.80
N ALA A 433 13.87 -3.56 3.68
CA ALA A 433 13.31 -4.08 2.46
C ALA A 433 13.10 -2.91 1.51
N ASP A 434 14.07 -2.71 0.62
CA ASP A 434 14.07 -1.67 -0.40
C ASP A 434 13.24 -2.16 -1.57
N THR A 435 11.92 -2.14 -1.34
CA THR A 435 10.93 -2.96 -2.04
C THR A 435 10.98 -2.77 -3.54
N PHE A 436 10.99 -1.53 -4.04
CA PHE A 436 10.98 -1.30 -5.49
C PHE A 436 12.35 -1.45 -6.15
N ASN A 437 13.43 -1.48 -5.38
CA ASN A 437 14.75 -1.90 -5.86
C ASN A 437 14.99 -3.41 -5.76
N ASN A 438 13.98 -4.20 -5.34
CA ASN A 438 14.07 -5.66 -5.28
C ASN A 438 15.25 -6.18 -4.43
N ALA A 439 15.55 -5.48 -3.33
CA ALA A 439 16.75 -5.69 -2.54
C ALA A 439 16.53 -5.57 -1.03
N ILE A 440 17.41 -6.21 -0.26
CA ILE A 440 17.60 -5.93 1.17
C ILE A 440 18.84 -5.08 1.35
N ARG A 441 18.68 -3.94 2.02
CA ARG A 441 19.75 -3.00 2.35
C ARG A 441 20.04 -3.07 3.84
N LYS A 442 21.26 -2.74 4.24
CA LYS A 442 21.66 -2.60 5.64
C LYS A 442 22.16 -1.18 5.87
N LEU A 443 21.57 -0.50 6.85
CA LEU A 443 22.10 0.72 7.45
C LEU A 443 22.78 0.35 8.77
N ASP A 444 24.08 0.56 8.84
CA ASP A 444 24.82 0.48 10.10
C ASP A 444 24.65 1.80 10.88
N LEU A 445 24.04 1.76 12.07
CA LEU A 445 23.69 2.98 12.81
C LEU A 445 24.89 3.65 13.48
N GLY A 446 26.00 2.92 13.68
CA GLY A 446 27.23 3.48 14.26
C GLY A 446 28.04 4.28 13.24
N SER A 447 28.19 3.76 12.03
CA SER A 447 28.96 4.38 10.95
C SER A 447 28.12 5.19 9.95
N LEU A 448 26.79 5.05 10.01
CA LEU A 448 25.83 5.60 9.06
C LEU A 448 26.16 5.25 7.60
N GLN A 449 26.57 4.00 7.37
CA GLN A 449 26.82 3.46 6.03
C GLN A 449 25.70 2.54 5.59
N VAL A 450 25.28 2.69 4.33
CA VAL A 450 24.29 1.86 3.67
C VAL A 450 24.98 0.94 2.67
N SER A 451 24.66 -0.35 2.75
CA SER A 451 25.14 -1.39 1.83
C SER A 451 24.00 -2.28 1.37
N THR A 452 24.17 -2.95 0.23
CA THR A 452 23.24 -3.97 -0.24
C THR A 452 23.65 -5.33 0.33
N VAL A 453 22.70 -6.04 0.93
CA VAL A 453 22.92 -7.37 1.54
C VAL A 453 22.43 -8.48 0.63
N LEU A 454 21.30 -8.26 -0.05
CA LEU A 454 20.68 -9.23 -0.94
C LEU A 454 19.95 -8.51 -2.08
N THR A 455 19.97 -9.08 -3.27
CA THR A 455 19.26 -8.60 -4.48
C THR A 455 18.44 -9.74 -5.08
N HIS A 456 17.82 -9.49 -6.24
CA HIS A 456 17.04 -10.49 -7.00
C HIS A 456 15.83 -11.05 -6.24
N LEU A 457 15.24 -10.22 -5.39
CA LEU A 457 13.91 -10.44 -4.84
C LEU A 457 12.85 -9.87 -5.79
N ALA A 458 11.58 -10.07 -5.51
CA ALA A 458 10.48 -9.42 -6.21
C ALA A 458 9.60 -8.70 -5.19
N GLN A 459 9.83 -7.40 -5.05
CA GLN A 459 9.17 -6.50 -4.11
C GLN A 459 9.07 -7.08 -2.69
N PRO A 460 10.21 -7.24 -1.99
CA PRO A 460 10.16 -7.68 -0.60
C PRO A 460 9.44 -6.63 0.26
N ASN A 461 8.38 -7.00 0.97
CA ASN A 461 7.57 -6.06 1.77
C ASN A 461 7.87 -6.12 3.27
N GLY A 462 8.33 -7.26 3.79
CA GLY A 462 8.40 -7.53 5.23
C GLY A 462 9.68 -8.23 5.64
N LEU A 463 10.20 -7.87 6.81
CA LEU A 463 11.40 -8.43 7.40
C LEU A 463 11.17 -8.78 8.86
N ALA A 464 11.76 -9.90 9.31
CA ALA A 464 11.79 -10.23 10.73
C ALA A 464 13.09 -10.95 11.09
N VAL A 465 13.66 -10.59 12.24
CA VAL A 465 14.83 -11.28 12.79
C VAL A 465 14.38 -12.62 13.36
N LEU A 466 14.84 -13.72 12.79
CA LEU A 466 14.59 -15.06 13.34
C LEU A 466 15.54 -15.35 14.52
N ASN A 467 16.79 -14.95 14.37
CA ASN A 467 17.84 -15.07 15.38
C ASN A 467 19.01 -14.12 15.03
N ASN A 468 20.09 -14.15 15.80
CA ASN A 468 21.24 -13.24 15.66
C ASN A 468 21.97 -13.28 14.30
N HIS A 469 21.69 -14.27 13.44
CA HIS A 469 22.34 -14.44 12.15
C HIS A 469 21.36 -14.74 11.00
N THR A 470 20.05 -14.78 11.25
CA THR A 470 19.05 -15.11 10.23
C THR A 470 17.94 -14.09 10.17
N LEU A 471 17.72 -13.55 8.97
CA LEU A 471 16.61 -12.65 8.64
C LEU A 471 15.60 -13.40 7.77
N LEU A 472 14.32 -13.36 8.13
CA LEU A 472 13.23 -13.79 7.27
C LEU A 472 12.74 -12.61 6.42
N ILE A 473 12.47 -12.89 5.15
CA ILE A 473 12.10 -11.91 4.14
C ILE A 473 10.82 -12.38 3.46
N ALA A 474 9.76 -11.57 3.51
CA ALA A 474 8.57 -11.79 2.70
C ALA A 474 8.85 -11.30 1.28
N ASP A 475 9.17 -12.25 0.38
CA ASP A 475 9.48 -12.02 -1.03
C ASP A 475 8.16 -12.02 -1.82
N THR A 476 7.39 -10.96 -1.61
CA THR A 476 5.94 -10.90 -1.82
C THR A 476 5.53 -11.31 -3.22
N ASN A 477 6.13 -10.75 -4.28
CA ASN A 477 5.71 -11.03 -5.65
C ASN A 477 6.16 -12.41 -6.16
N GLN A 478 6.95 -13.16 -5.37
CA GLN A 478 7.29 -14.56 -5.62
C GLN A 478 6.51 -15.53 -4.72
N ASP A 479 5.47 -15.06 -4.02
CA ASP A 479 4.57 -15.91 -3.24
C ASP A 479 5.31 -16.80 -2.20
N ARG A 480 6.40 -16.26 -1.61
CA ARG A 480 7.29 -17.02 -0.72
C ARG A 480 7.91 -16.20 0.40
N VAL A 481 8.48 -16.90 1.38
CA VAL A 481 9.39 -16.34 2.37
C VAL A 481 10.79 -16.93 2.19
N VAL A 482 11.81 -16.09 2.39
CA VAL A 482 13.23 -16.46 2.25
C VAL A 482 13.94 -16.24 3.57
N ALA A 483 14.74 -17.21 4.01
CA ALA A 483 15.67 -17.06 5.12
C ALA A 483 17.06 -16.67 4.59
N LEU A 484 17.55 -15.51 5.01
CA LEU A 484 18.88 -14.99 4.70
C LEU A 484 19.82 -15.21 5.90
N ASN A 485 20.89 -15.95 5.70
CA ASN A 485 21.99 -16.07 6.65
C ASN A 485 22.92 -14.85 6.51
N LEU A 486 22.92 -13.98 7.52
CA LEU A 486 23.66 -12.72 7.55
C LEU A 486 25.17 -12.90 7.68
N THR A 487 25.63 -14.05 8.16
CA THR A 487 27.07 -14.37 8.29
C THR A 487 27.64 -14.89 6.98
N GLN A 488 26.88 -15.75 6.29
CA GLN A 488 27.33 -16.41 5.06
C GLN A 488 26.89 -15.67 3.79
N GLY A 489 25.90 -14.78 3.87
CA GLY A 489 25.29 -14.12 2.72
C GLY A 489 24.46 -15.07 1.85
N THR A 490 24.08 -16.24 2.36
CA THR A 490 23.34 -17.28 1.62
C THR A 490 21.85 -17.24 1.96
N THR A 491 21.02 -17.64 0.99
CA THR A 491 19.56 -17.71 1.16
C THR A 491 19.07 -19.14 1.07
N ALA A 492 18.03 -19.47 1.85
CA ALA A 492 17.27 -20.70 1.73
C ALA A 492 15.75 -20.42 1.74
N PRO A 493 14.92 -21.25 1.10
CA PRO A 493 13.48 -21.19 1.27
C PRO A 493 13.09 -21.34 2.74
N TRP A 494 12.11 -20.56 3.19
CA TRP A 494 11.49 -20.73 4.50
C TRP A 494 9.96 -20.61 4.36
N PRO A 495 9.17 -21.54 4.89
CA PRO A 495 9.57 -22.81 5.51
C PRO A 495 10.35 -23.72 4.52
N PRO A 496 11.25 -24.60 5.01
CA PRO A 496 12.15 -25.39 4.15
C PRO A 496 11.41 -26.43 3.29
N ALA A 497 10.19 -26.79 3.68
CA ALA A 497 9.27 -27.59 2.88
C ALA A 497 7.91 -26.90 2.86
N LYS A 498 7.16 -27.07 1.76
CA LYS A 498 5.75 -26.65 1.71
C LYS A 498 5.01 -27.39 2.85
N PRO A 499 4.38 -26.69 3.79
CA PRO A 499 3.61 -27.33 4.84
C PRO A 499 2.52 -28.21 4.19
N ALA A 500 2.28 -29.39 4.76
CA ALA A 500 1.04 -30.10 4.43
C ALA A 500 -0.14 -29.18 4.80
N ALA A 501 -1.17 -29.13 3.96
CA ALA A 501 -2.39 -28.40 4.30
C ALA A 501 -2.86 -28.85 5.69
N ALA A 502 -3.17 -27.89 6.57
CA ALA A 502 -3.73 -28.23 7.88
C ALA A 502 -5.02 -29.02 7.66
N PRO A 503 -5.27 -30.10 8.44
CA PRO A 503 -6.47 -30.93 8.29
C PRO A 503 -7.77 -30.16 8.55
#